data_AF-A0A3N8HI84-F1
#
_entry.id   AF-A0A3N8HI84-F1
#
_cell.length_a   1.000
_cell.length_b   1.000
_cell.length_c   1.000
_cell.angle_alpha   90.00
_cell.angle_beta   90.00
_cell.angle_gamma   90.00
#
_symmetry.space_group_name_H-M   'P 1'
#
loop_
_entity.id
_entity.type
_entity.pdbx_description
1 polymer ?
#
loop_
_entity_poly.entity_id
_entity_poly.type
_entity_poly.pdbx_seq_one_letter_code
_entity_poly.pdbx_strand_id
1 'polypeptide(L)'
;MSTQWKHRVRLFAQRFWQPTSACMTCMPGSWGNIMSLAHWTIAFQTGLFTGLLAVLLTFTPAAKLYAHRYGNALVVGVLTTLGDAYSHTSHYRIPYVEHIATGAISGLLTLAASYLLEDRARRIRAVWAQVFR
;
A
#
# COMPACT_ATOMS: atom_id res chain seq x y z
N MET A 1 24.55 -9.21 1.98
CA MET A 1 23.66 -8.37 2.81
C MET A 1 23.03 -7.18 2.08
N SER A 2 23.76 -6.48 1.20
CA SER A 2 23.24 -5.30 0.48
C SER A 2 22.00 -5.57 -0.40
N THR A 3 21.88 -6.76 -1.01
CA THR A 3 20.75 -7.16 -1.86
C THR A 3 19.43 -7.35 -1.09
N GLN A 4 19.46 -7.91 0.12
CA GLN A 4 18.26 -8.04 0.95
C GLN A 4 17.74 -6.67 1.43
N TRP A 5 18.65 -5.77 1.83
CA TRP A 5 18.25 -4.45 2.30
C TRP A 5 17.62 -3.60 1.18
N LYS A 6 18.18 -3.67 -0.03
CA LYS A 6 17.59 -3.06 -1.23
C LYS A 6 16.17 -3.57 -1.50
N HIS A 7 15.91 -4.87 -1.28
CA HIS A 7 14.57 -5.45 -1.45
C HIS A 7 13.58 -4.90 -0.40
N ARG A 8 14.00 -4.79 0.86
CA ARG A 8 13.15 -4.25 1.93
C ARG A 8 12.84 -2.77 1.76
N VAL A 9 13.81 -1.96 1.32
CA VAL A 9 13.59 -0.54 1.00
C VAL A 9 12.61 -0.40 -0.16
N ARG A 10 12.73 -1.23 -1.20
CA ARG A 10 11.78 -1.24 -2.32
C ARG A 10 10.38 -1.66 -1.86
N LEU A 11 10.29 -2.69 -1.03
CA LEU A 11 9.01 -3.12 -0.45
C LEU A 11 8.39 -1.99 0.36
N PHE A 12 9.16 -1.34 1.23
CA PHE A 12 8.71 -0.18 2.00
C PHE A 12 8.17 0.92 1.09
N ALA A 13 8.91 1.34 0.06
CA ALA A 13 8.47 2.39 -0.86
C ALA A 13 7.15 2.03 -1.57
N GLN A 14 7.01 0.77 -2.03
CA GLN A 14 5.78 0.29 -2.66
C GLN A 14 4.60 0.29 -1.67
N ARG A 15 4.84 -0.16 -0.44
CA ARG A 15 3.83 -0.32 0.62
C ARG A 15 3.58 0.97 1.39
N PHE A 16 4.38 2.01 1.18
CA PHE A 16 4.18 3.36 1.68
C PHE A 16 3.28 4.16 0.72
N TRP A 17 3.57 4.12 -0.59
CA TRP A 17 2.82 4.93 -1.56
C TRP A 17 1.38 4.43 -1.77
N GLN A 18 1.15 3.11 -1.76
CA GLN A 18 -0.18 2.54 -2.00
C GLN A 18 -1.21 2.95 -0.93
N PRO A 19 -0.94 2.80 0.38
CA PRO A 19 -1.84 3.26 1.44
C PRO A 19 -1.95 4.79 1.48
N THR A 20 -0.84 5.52 1.30
CA THR A 20 -0.87 6.99 1.30
C THR A 20 -1.83 7.51 0.21
N SER A 21 -1.77 6.92 -0.99
CA SER A 21 -2.68 7.27 -2.09
C SER A 21 -4.13 6.85 -1.79
N ALA A 22 -4.34 5.71 -1.15
CA ALA A 22 -5.67 5.26 -0.73
C ALA A 22 -6.30 6.23 0.28
N CYS A 23 -5.59 6.57 1.37
CA CYS A 23 -6.07 7.53 2.36
C CYS A 23 -6.49 8.86 1.72
N MET A 24 -5.63 9.43 0.86
CA MET A 24 -5.93 10.70 0.17
C MET A 24 -7.14 10.64 -0.77
N THR A 25 -7.46 9.47 -1.33
CA THR A 25 -8.60 9.29 -2.24
C THR A 25 -9.90 8.91 -1.53
N CYS A 26 -9.82 8.38 -0.30
CA CYS A 26 -10.97 7.93 0.49
C CYS A 26 -11.45 8.98 1.50
N MET A 27 -10.66 10.01 1.79
CA MET A 27 -11.02 11.05 2.75
C MET A 27 -12.27 11.84 2.31
N PRO A 28 -13.29 11.99 3.17
CA PRO A 28 -14.47 12.80 2.85
C PRO A 28 -14.11 14.29 2.73
N GLY A 29 -14.46 14.94 1.62
CA GLY A 29 -14.23 16.37 1.44
C GLY A 29 -14.15 16.85 -0.01
N SER A 30 -13.96 18.16 -0.20
CA SER A 30 -13.72 18.75 -1.53
C SER A 30 -12.27 18.49 -1.99
N TRP A 31 -11.96 18.72 -3.27
CA TRP A 31 -10.58 18.70 -3.77
C TRP A 31 -9.63 19.67 -3.03
N GLY A 32 -10.16 20.67 -2.32
CA GLY A 32 -9.40 21.54 -1.42
C GLY A 32 -8.92 20.83 -0.14
N ASN A 33 -9.59 19.77 0.30
CA ASN A 33 -9.14 18.94 1.44
C ASN A 33 -7.91 18.08 1.09
N ILE A 34 -7.74 17.69 -0.17
CA ILE A 34 -6.53 16.99 -0.66
C ILE A 34 -5.28 17.88 -0.51
N MET A 35 -5.44 19.20 -0.46
CA MET A 35 -4.36 20.17 -0.24
C MET A 35 -4.18 20.55 1.24
N SER A 36 -4.96 19.99 2.17
CA SER A 36 -4.82 20.28 3.59
C SER A 36 -3.63 19.54 4.20
N LEU A 37 -2.79 20.29 4.94
CA LEU A 37 -1.67 19.73 5.71
C LEU A 37 -2.10 18.65 6.70
N ALA A 38 -3.32 18.75 7.25
CA ALA A 38 -3.85 17.76 8.18
C ALA A 38 -4.11 16.41 7.49
N HIS A 39 -4.72 16.41 6.30
CA HIS A 39 -4.96 15.18 5.54
C HIS A 39 -3.65 14.55 5.05
N TRP A 40 -2.69 15.37 4.61
CA TRP A 40 -1.35 14.89 4.27
C TRP A 40 -0.65 14.26 5.46
N THR A 41 -0.77 14.83 6.66
CA THR A 41 -0.15 14.28 7.87
C THR A 41 -0.73 12.91 8.20
N ILE A 42 -2.06 12.77 8.16
CA ILE A 42 -2.74 11.49 8.43
C ILE A 42 -2.39 10.44 7.38
N ALA A 43 -2.41 10.82 6.09
CA ALA A 43 -2.05 9.90 5.01
C ALA A 43 -0.59 9.45 5.11
N PHE A 44 0.33 10.36 5.48
CA PHE A 44 1.73 10.05 5.68
C PHE A 44 1.96 9.15 6.89
N GLN A 45 1.28 9.41 8.01
CA GLN A 45 1.32 8.54 9.19
C GLN A 45 0.80 7.14 8.88
N THR A 46 -0.33 7.04 8.18
CA THR A 46 -0.91 5.76 7.77
C THR A 46 0.01 4.99 6.82
N GLY A 47 0.58 5.68 5.84
CA GLY A 47 1.57 5.12 4.92
C GLY A 47 2.84 4.64 5.61
N LEU A 48 3.39 5.44 6.53
CA LEU A 48 4.57 5.09 7.32
C LEU A 48 4.31 3.86 8.19
N PHE A 49 3.21 3.85 8.93
CA PHE A 49 2.85 2.75 9.82
C PHE A 49 2.62 1.47 9.02
N THR A 50 1.88 1.56 7.92
CA THR A 50 1.66 0.43 7.01
C THR A 50 2.97 -0.09 6.43
N GLY A 51 3.85 0.80 5.95
CA GLY A 51 5.15 0.44 5.40
C GLY A 51 6.06 -0.23 6.44
N LEU A 52 6.09 0.29 7.67
CA LEU A 52 6.87 -0.28 8.76
C LEU A 52 6.35 -1.66 9.16
N LEU A 53 5.04 -1.81 9.36
CA LEU A 53 4.42 -3.11 9.65
C LEU A 53 4.66 -4.10 8.51
N ALA A 54 4.60 -3.64 7.26
CA ALA A 54 4.85 -4.50 6.11
C ALA A 54 6.29 -5.03 6.11
N VAL A 55 7.28 -4.18 6.45
CA VAL A 55 8.68 -4.59 6.63
C VAL A 55 8.83 -5.53 7.81
N LEU A 56 8.19 -5.26 8.96
CA LEU A 56 8.24 -6.14 10.13
C LEU A 56 7.69 -7.53 9.82
N LEU A 57 6.62 -7.62 9.04
CA LEU A 57 6.07 -8.92 8.60
C LEU A 57 7.05 -9.72 7.74
N THR A 58 8.03 -9.08 7.08
CA THR A 58 9.07 -9.82 6.33
C THR A 58 10.00 -10.65 7.21
N PHE A 59 10.05 -10.39 8.52
CA PHE A 59 10.79 -11.19 9.49
C PHE A 59 9.99 -12.40 10.00
N THR A 60 8.74 -12.54 9.58
CA THR A 60 7.84 -13.62 9.99
C THR A 60 7.52 -14.53 8.80
N PRO A 61 6.94 -15.73 9.01
CA PRO A 61 6.46 -16.59 7.92
C PRO A 61 5.41 -15.92 7.02
N ALA A 62 4.75 -14.86 7.49
CA ALA A 62 3.79 -14.07 6.72
C ALA A 62 4.42 -13.41 5.48
N ALA A 63 5.75 -13.32 5.40
CA ALA A 63 6.46 -12.87 4.20
C ALA A 63 6.03 -13.63 2.93
N LYS A 64 5.63 -14.91 3.07
CA LYS A 64 5.14 -15.74 1.95
C LYS A 64 3.86 -15.19 1.33
N LEU A 65 3.03 -14.48 2.10
CA LEU A 65 1.78 -13.88 1.60
C LEU A 65 2.06 -12.80 0.55
N TYR A 66 3.22 -12.14 0.60
CA TYR A 66 3.62 -11.17 -0.41
C TYR A 66 3.96 -11.80 -1.76
N ALA A 67 4.23 -13.11 -1.83
CA ALA A 67 4.58 -13.78 -3.07
C ALA A 67 3.37 -13.93 -4.02
N HIS A 68 2.15 -13.97 -3.47
CA HIS A 68 0.92 -14.07 -4.25
C HIS A 68 0.24 -12.70 -4.36
N ARG A 69 -0.18 -12.29 -5.56
CA ARG A 69 -0.80 -10.97 -5.78
C ARG A 69 -2.00 -10.69 -4.88
N TYR A 70 -2.87 -11.69 -4.66
CA TYR A 70 -4.03 -11.57 -3.76
C TYR A 70 -3.63 -11.57 -2.29
N GLY A 71 -2.65 -12.39 -1.88
CA GLY A 71 -2.14 -12.38 -0.50
C GLY A 71 -1.49 -11.05 -0.17
N ASN A 72 -0.74 -10.49 -1.11
CA ASN A 72 -0.14 -9.19 -1.00
C ASN A 72 -1.20 -8.08 -0.88
N ALA A 73 -2.23 -8.09 -1.74
CA ALA A 73 -3.33 -7.13 -1.67
C ALA A 73 -4.09 -7.21 -0.33
N LEU A 74 -4.36 -8.43 0.16
CA LEU A 74 -5.01 -8.65 1.45
C LEU A 74 -4.17 -8.11 2.61
N VAL A 75 -2.87 -8.44 2.66
CA VAL A 75 -1.98 -7.95 3.71
C VAL A 75 -1.92 -6.43 3.69
N VAL A 76 -1.76 -5.81 2.53
CA VAL A 76 -1.76 -4.35 2.43
C VAL A 76 -3.06 -3.75 2.93
N GLY A 77 -4.21 -4.27 2.52
CA GLY A 77 -5.51 -3.74 2.96
C GLY A 77 -5.71 -3.87 4.47
N VAL A 78 -5.33 -4.99 5.08
CA VAL A 78 -5.40 -5.19 6.54
C VAL A 78 -4.47 -4.22 7.26
N LEU A 79 -3.21 -4.12 6.82
CA LEU A 79 -2.24 -3.21 7.45
C LEU A 79 -2.65 -1.75 7.32
N THR A 80 -3.20 -1.36 6.16
CA THR A 80 -3.74 -0.01 5.96
C THR A 80 -4.93 0.24 6.87
N THR A 81 -5.86 -0.69 7.01
CA THR A 81 -7.00 -0.55 7.94
C THR A 81 -6.50 -0.28 9.37
N LEU A 82 -5.49 -1.04 9.81
CA LEU A 82 -4.91 -0.87 11.15
C LEU A 82 -4.15 0.45 11.30
N GLY A 83 -3.37 0.84 10.27
CA GLY A 83 -2.63 2.10 10.28
C GLY A 83 -3.53 3.33 10.24
N ASP A 84 -4.62 3.27 9.48
CA ASP A 84 -5.60 4.34 9.36
C ASP A 84 -6.37 4.52 10.67
N ALA A 85 -6.84 3.40 11.27
CA ALA A 85 -7.50 3.40 12.57
C ALA A 85 -6.60 3.88 13.72
N TYR A 86 -5.28 3.69 13.60
CA TYR A 86 -4.31 4.23 14.56
C TYR A 86 -4.05 5.74 14.34
N SER A 87 -4.12 6.21 13.10
CA SER A 87 -3.73 7.58 12.75
C SER A 87 -4.81 8.61 13.09
N HIS A 88 -6.09 8.23 13.09
CA HIS A 88 -7.16 9.11 13.51
C HIS A 88 -8.42 8.34 13.91
N THR A 89 -9.31 9.01 14.63
CA THR A 89 -10.68 8.54 14.89
C THR A 89 -11.55 8.70 13.65
N SER A 90 -12.42 7.73 13.36
CA SER A 90 -13.34 7.84 12.23
C SER A 90 -14.36 8.97 12.40
N HIS A 91 -14.66 9.63 11.30
CA HIS A 91 -15.66 10.68 11.16
C HIS A 91 -17.06 10.14 10.83
N TYR A 92 -17.19 8.85 10.53
CA TYR A 92 -18.47 8.21 10.23
C TYR A 92 -19.21 7.80 11.51
N ARG A 93 -20.54 7.70 11.39
CA ARG A 93 -21.42 7.18 12.46
C ARG A 93 -21.02 5.78 12.93
N ILE A 94 -20.48 4.95 12.03
CA ILE A 94 -19.95 3.63 12.34
C ILE A 94 -18.42 3.73 12.36
N PRO A 95 -17.76 3.60 13.53
CA PRO A 95 -16.36 4.02 13.72
C PRO A 95 -15.32 3.23 12.93
N TYR A 96 -15.68 2.11 12.33
CA TYR A 96 -14.74 1.24 11.61
C TYR A 96 -14.87 1.30 10.09
N VAL A 97 -15.97 1.90 9.58
CA VAL A 97 -16.29 1.85 8.14
C VAL A 97 -15.26 2.61 7.30
N GLU A 98 -14.83 3.78 7.77
CA GLU A 98 -13.81 4.59 7.10
C GLU A 98 -12.51 3.82 6.93
N HIS A 99 -12.00 3.28 8.02
CA HIS A 99 -10.73 2.56 8.04
C HIS A 99 -10.78 1.28 7.18
N ILE A 100 -11.89 0.55 7.21
CA ILE A 100 -12.10 -0.64 6.38
C ILE A 100 -12.18 -0.25 4.90
N ALA A 101 -12.87 0.85 4.57
CA ALA A 101 -12.96 1.34 3.19
C ALA A 101 -11.59 1.78 2.65
N THR A 102 -10.83 2.53 3.45
CA THR A 102 -9.45 2.92 3.14
C THR A 102 -8.55 1.70 2.92
N GLY A 103 -8.66 0.70 3.79
CA GLY A 103 -7.95 -0.57 3.63
C GLY A 103 -8.35 -1.34 2.38
N ALA A 104 -9.65 -1.46 2.10
CA ALA A 104 -10.15 -2.12 0.90
C ALA A 104 -9.63 -1.44 -0.38
N ILE A 105 -9.67 -0.11 -0.44
CA ILE A 105 -9.17 0.67 -1.58
C ILE A 105 -7.65 0.53 -1.72
N SER A 106 -6.90 0.55 -0.62
CA SER A 106 -5.45 0.28 -0.61
C SER A 106 -5.11 -1.11 -1.15
N GLY A 107 -5.87 -2.13 -0.74
CA GLY A 107 -5.75 -3.49 -1.26
C GLY A 107 -6.05 -3.57 -2.76
N LEU A 108 -7.11 -2.91 -3.22
CA LEU A 108 -7.47 -2.84 -4.64
C LEU A 108 -6.41 -2.11 -5.47
N LEU A 109 -5.89 -0.97 -4.99
CA LEU A 109 -4.78 -0.26 -5.63
C LEU A 109 -3.53 -1.12 -5.71
N THR A 110 -3.26 -1.90 -4.66
CA THR A 110 -2.14 -2.85 -4.64
C THR A 110 -2.31 -3.95 -5.68
N LEU A 111 -3.52 -4.51 -5.80
CA LEU A 111 -3.83 -5.52 -6.79
C LEU A 111 -3.75 -4.96 -8.21
N ALA A 112 -4.36 -3.80 -8.46
CA ALA A 112 -4.33 -3.11 -9.74
C ALA A 112 -2.88 -2.77 -10.16
N ALA A 113 -2.05 -2.29 -9.23
CA ALA A 113 -0.63 -2.03 -9.49
C ALA A 113 0.14 -3.31 -9.86
N SER A 114 -0.20 -4.47 -9.26
CA SER A 114 0.41 -5.75 -9.65
C SER A 114 0.09 -6.12 -11.10
N TYR A 115 -1.17 -5.98 -11.54
CA TYR A 115 -1.54 -6.24 -12.94
C TYR A 115 -0.99 -5.19 -13.92
N LEU A 116 -1.01 -3.91 -13.56
CA LEU A 116 -0.62 -2.83 -14.47
C LEU A 116 0.90 -2.71 -14.59
N LEU A 117 1.63 -2.82 -13.49
CA LEU A 117 3.06 -2.54 -13.45
C LEU A 117 3.88 -3.83 -13.51
N GLU A 118 3.55 -4.87 -12.74
CA GLU A 118 4.37 -6.09 -12.72
C GLU A 118 4.16 -6.95 -13.97
N ASP A 119 2.91 -7.13 -14.43
CA ASP A 119 2.66 -7.92 -15.64
C ASP A 119 3.12 -7.19 -16.91
N ARG A 120 2.89 -5.88 -17.05
CA ARG A 120 3.43 -5.12 -18.20
C ARG A 120 4.96 -5.04 -18.17
N ALA A 121 5.59 -4.78 -17.03
CA ALA A 121 7.05 -4.76 -16.94
C ALA A 121 7.66 -6.16 -17.15
N ARG A 122 6.97 -7.24 -16.79
CA ARG A 122 7.38 -8.61 -17.16
C ARG A 122 7.34 -8.82 -18.67
N ARG A 123 6.26 -8.42 -19.33
CA ARG A 123 6.12 -8.52 -20.80
C ARG A 123 7.18 -7.71 -21.54
N ILE A 124 7.41 -6.46 -21.14
CA ILE A 124 8.44 -5.60 -21.74
C ILE A 124 9.82 -6.25 -21.61
N ARG A 125 10.18 -6.74 -20.42
CA ARG A 125 11.47 -7.41 -20.21
C ARG A 125 11.61 -8.71 -21.01
N ALA A 126 10.54 -9.50 -21.14
CA ALA A 126 10.55 -10.71 -21.94
C ALA A 126 10.78 -10.40 -23.43
N VAL A 127 10.09 -9.39 -23.98
CA VAL A 127 10.28 -8.92 -25.36
C VAL A 127 11.69 -8.39 -25.56
N TRP A 128 12.19 -7.56 -24.63
CA TRP A 128 13.55 -7.02 -24.70
C TRP A 128 14.61 -8.13 -24.70
N ALA A 129 14.47 -9.13 -23.82
CA ALA A 129 15.36 -10.28 -23.77
C ALA A 129 15.27 -11.19 -25.00
N GLN A 130 14.19 -11.11 -25.80
CA GLN A 130 14.04 -11.86 -27.04
C GLN A 130 14.59 -11.10 -28.25
N VAL A 131 14.59 -9.75 -28.22
CA VAL A 131 15.13 -8.88 -29.27
C VAL A 131 16.65 -8.76 -29.19
N PHE A 132 17.22 -8.73 -27.99
CA PHE A 132 18.67 -8.59 -27.75
C PHE A 132 19.38 -9.93 -27.50
N ARG A 133 18.80 -11.03 -27.98
CA ARG A 133 19.38 -12.38 -27.95
C ARG A 133 19.70 -12.81 -29.37
#